data_AF-A0A6I9N4N3-F1
#
_entry.id   AF-A0A6I9N4N3-F1
#
_cell.length_a   1.000
_cell.length_b   1.000
_cell.length_c   1.000
_cell.angle_alpha   90.00
_cell.angle_beta   90.00
_cell.angle_gamma   90.00
#
_symmetry.space_group_name_H-M   'P 1'
#
loop_
_entity.id
_entity.type
_entity.pdbx_description
1 polymer ?
#
loop_
_entity_poly.entity_id
_entity_poly.type
_entity_poly.pdbx_seq_one_letter_code
_entity_poly.pdbx_strand_id
1 'polypeptide(L)'
;MFRPNMFFLLLLPPIIFESGYSLHKGNFFQNIGSITLFAVLGTAISAFIVGGGIYFLGQAGVIYKMSMTDSFAFGSLISAVDPVATIAIFNALDVDPVLQMLVFGESILNDAVSIVLTK
;
A
#
# COMPACT_ATOMS: atom_id res chain seq x y z
N MET A 1 -8.59 -18.79 -27.15
CA MET A 1 -8.90 -18.51 -25.72
C MET A 1 -7.58 -18.37 -25.00
N PHE A 2 -7.08 -17.14 -24.84
CA PHE A 2 -5.86 -16.87 -24.09
C PHE A 2 -6.06 -17.34 -22.65
N ARG A 3 -5.25 -18.30 -22.18
CA ARG A 3 -5.31 -18.79 -20.80
C ARG A 3 -4.52 -17.83 -19.91
N PRO A 4 -5.15 -17.19 -18.90
CA PRO A 4 -4.45 -16.26 -18.01
C PRO A 4 -3.15 -16.84 -17.44
N ASN A 5 -3.15 -18.13 -17.08
CA ASN A 5 -1.97 -18.81 -16.54
C ASN A 5 -0.73 -18.77 -17.45
N MET A 6 -0.89 -18.75 -18.78
CA MET A 6 0.26 -18.64 -19.70
C MET A 6 0.85 -17.23 -19.70
N PHE A 7 0.02 -16.21 -19.56
CA PHE A 7 0.46 -14.82 -19.45
C PHE A 7 1.23 -14.60 -18.14
N PHE A 8 0.68 -15.08 -17.01
CA PHE A 8 1.32 -14.99 -15.69
C PHE A 8 2.64 -15.78 -15.60
N LEU A 9 2.76 -16.94 -16.25
CA LEU A 9 4.01 -17.73 -16.22
C LEU A 9 5.11 -17.22 -17.15
N LEU A 10 4.77 -16.61 -18.30
CA LEU A 10 5.77 -16.26 -19.32
C LEU A 10 6.18 -14.78 -19.29
N LEU A 11 5.24 -13.87 -19.05
CA LEU A 11 5.50 -12.43 -19.14
C LEU A 11 5.83 -11.81 -17.78
N LEU A 12 5.23 -12.32 -16.72
CA LEU A 12 5.39 -11.76 -15.38
C LEU A 12 6.81 -11.95 -14.78
N PRO A 13 7.48 -13.12 -14.95
CA PRO A 13 8.83 -13.31 -14.40
C PRO A 13 9.89 -12.40 -15.04
N PRO A 14 9.96 -12.22 -16.38
CA PRO A 14 10.88 -11.26 -17.01
C PRO A 14 10.62 -9.82 -16.59
N ILE A 15 9.34 -9.40 -16.49
CA ILE A 15 8.99 -8.03 -16.11
C ILE A 15 9.39 -7.73 -14.65
N ILE A 16 9.14 -8.66 -13.72
CA ILE A 16 9.60 -8.52 -12.32
C ILE A 16 11.12 -8.49 -12.25
N PHE A 17 11.81 -9.35 -13.02
CA PHE A 17 13.26 -9.43 -13.01
C PHE A 17 13.91 -8.14 -13.53
N GLU A 18 13.42 -7.58 -14.64
CA GLU A 18 13.88 -6.30 -15.19
C GLU A 18 13.65 -5.16 -14.20
N SER A 19 12.46 -5.10 -13.60
CA SER A 19 12.10 -4.07 -12.59
C SER A 19 12.97 -4.17 -11.32
N GLY A 20 13.33 -5.38 -10.90
CA GLY A 20 14.21 -5.60 -9.77
C GLY A 20 15.69 -5.35 -10.07
N TYR A 21 16.10 -5.53 -11.33
CA TYR A 21 17.49 -5.33 -11.78
C TYR A 21 17.83 -3.87 -12.05
N SER A 22 16.88 -3.09 -12.58
CA SER A 22 17.02 -1.64 -12.82
C SER A 22 16.89 -0.80 -11.54
N LEU A 23 16.44 -1.41 -10.43
CA LEU A 23 16.33 -0.76 -9.13
C LEU A 23 17.72 -0.46 -8.55
N HIS A 24 18.14 0.81 -8.62
CA HIS A 24 19.37 1.30 -8.02
C HIS A 24 19.27 1.25 -6.48
N LYS A 25 19.73 0.13 -5.87
CA LYS A 25 19.72 -0.12 -4.42
C LYS A 25 20.30 1.01 -3.56
N GLY A 26 21.17 1.87 -4.11
CA GLY A 26 21.77 3.00 -3.39
C GLY A 26 20.77 4.07 -2.95
N ASN A 27 19.77 4.40 -3.77
CA ASN A 27 18.81 5.47 -3.47
C ASN A 27 17.71 5.01 -2.48
N PHE A 28 17.43 3.70 -2.40
CA PHE A 28 16.42 3.14 -1.48
C PHE A 28 16.81 3.31 -0.03
N PHE A 29 18.05 2.96 0.30
CA PHE A 29 18.55 3.11 1.67
C PHE A 29 18.82 4.57 2.06
N GLN A 30 19.09 5.45 1.09
CA GLN A 30 19.24 6.88 1.36
C GLN A 30 17.91 7.55 1.73
N ASN A 31 16.79 7.10 1.17
CA ASN A 31 15.45 7.68 1.39
C ASN A 31 14.60 6.89 2.39
N ILE A 32 15.16 5.88 3.06
CA ILE A 32 14.42 5.00 3.98
C ILE A 32 13.68 5.76 5.09
N GLY A 33 14.22 6.89 5.53
CA GLY A 33 13.58 7.77 6.51
C GLY A 33 12.28 8.37 5.99
N SER A 34 12.27 8.90 4.77
CA SER A 34 11.08 9.44 4.12
C SER A 34 10.05 8.35 3.82
N ILE A 35 10.51 7.18 3.35
CA ILE A 35 9.65 6.01 3.09
C ILE A 35 8.95 5.57 4.38
N THR A 36 9.70 5.43 5.47
CA THR A 36 9.16 5.05 6.77
C THR A 36 8.21 6.10 7.31
N LEU A 37 8.53 7.38 7.16
CA LEU A 37 7.66 8.47 7.61
C LEU A 37 6.32 8.48 6.85
N PHE A 38 6.36 8.33 5.53
CA PHE A 38 5.15 8.28 4.71
C PHE A 38 4.31 7.04 5.00
N ALA A 39 4.94 5.87 5.13
CA ALA A 39 4.23 4.64 5.49
C ALA A 39 3.57 4.77 6.87
N VAL A 40 4.32 5.14 7.91
CA VAL A 40 3.77 5.19 9.27
C VAL A 40 2.70 6.28 9.40
N LEU A 41 2.98 7.50 8.96
CA LEU A 41 2.01 8.60 9.09
C LEU A 41 0.83 8.43 8.15
N GLY A 42 1.06 8.03 6.91
CA GLY A 42 0.01 7.82 5.91
C GLY A 42 -0.97 6.75 6.35
N THR A 43 -0.47 5.57 6.75
CA THR A 43 -1.31 4.46 7.23
C THR A 43 -2.02 4.82 8.52
N ALA A 44 -1.35 5.48 9.47
CA ALA A 44 -2.00 5.90 10.72
C ALA A 44 -3.14 6.88 10.45
N ILE A 45 -2.90 7.93 9.66
CA ILE A 45 -3.92 8.94 9.33
C ILE A 45 -5.10 8.27 8.60
N SER A 46 -4.83 7.40 7.63
CA SER A 46 -5.86 6.64 6.92
C SER A 46 -6.69 5.80 7.90
N ALA A 47 -6.03 5.06 8.81
CA ALA A 47 -6.71 4.19 9.76
C ALA A 47 -7.59 5.00 10.74
N PHE A 48 -7.11 6.16 11.20
CA PHE A 48 -7.88 7.05 12.07
C PHE A 48 -9.08 7.66 11.35
N ILE A 49 -8.92 8.12 10.11
CA ILE A 49 -10.02 8.73 9.34
C ILE A 49 -11.08 7.69 9.01
N VAL A 50 -10.69 6.51 8.50
CA VAL A 50 -11.63 5.45 8.12
C VAL A 50 -12.29 4.85 9.37
N GLY A 51 -11.50 4.47 10.38
CA GLY A 51 -12.01 3.86 11.60
C GLY A 51 -12.87 4.81 12.43
N GLY A 52 -12.42 6.07 12.58
CA GLY A 52 -13.20 7.13 13.22
C GLY A 52 -14.48 7.43 12.45
N GLY A 53 -14.40 7.55 11.12
CA GLY A 53 -15.57 7.75 10.25
C GLY A 53 -16.63 6.66 10.43
N ILE A 54 -16.22 5.39 10.42
CA ILE A 54 -17.12 4.25 10.65
C ILE A 54 -17.73 4.31 12.05
N TYR A 55 -16.94 4.60 13.08
CA TYR A 55 -17.45 4.69 14.45
C TYR A 55 -18.49 5.82 14.60
N PHE A 56 -18.21 7.02 14.08
CA PHE A 56 -19.13 8.16 14.16
C PHE A 56 -20.39 7.94 13.32
N LEU A 57 -20.27 7.40 12.11
CA LEU A 57 -21.43 7.07 11.26
C LEU A 57 -22.30 5.97 11.88
N GLY A 58 -21.68 4.99 12.55
CA GLY A 58 -22.39 3.94 13.29
C GLY A 58 -23.16 4.50 14.49
N GLN A 59 -22.59 5.49 15.18
CA GLN A 59 -23.27 6.18 16.28
C GLN A 59 -24.39 7.12 15.80
N ALA A 60 -24.23 7.71 14.61
CA ALA A 60 -25.26 8.51 13.96
C ALA A 60 -26.42 7.67 13.37
N GLY A 61 -26.32 6.33 13.40
CA GLY A 61 -27.35 5.42 12.88
C GLY A 61 -27.40 5.33 11.34
N VAL A 62 -26.37 5.82 10.65
CA VAL A 62 -26.28 5.78 9.18
C VAL A 62 -25.77 4.43 8.68
N ILE A 63 -24.89 3.79 9.46
CA ILE A 63 -24.34 2.47 9.16
C ILE A 63 -24.46 1.53 10.37
N TYR A 64 -24.10 0.26 10.20
CA TYR A 64 -24.09 -0.71 11.29
C TYR A 64 -23.20 -0.25 12.44
N LYS A 65 -23.74 -0.31 13.66
CA LYS A 65 -23.02 0.11 14.87
C LYS A 65 -21.98 -0.94 15.25
N MET A 66 -20.73 -0.66 14.92
CA MET A 66 -19.57 -1.45 15.32
C MET A 66 -19.00 -0.92 16.64
N SER A 67 -18.30 -1.77 17.40
CA SER A 67 -17.55 -1.30 18.56
C SER A 67 -16.41 -0.39 18.10
N MET A 68 -15.90 0.45 19.00
CA MET A 68 -14.76 1.32 18.69
C MET A 68 -13.57 0.47 18.21
N THR A 69 -13.27 -0.62 18.90
CA THR A 69 -12.20 -1.55 18.55
C THR A 69 -12.38 -2.14 17.15
N ASP A 70 -13.57 -2.63 16.82
CA ASP A 70 -13.81 -3.22 15.50
C ASP A 70 -13.74 -2.18 14.38
N SER A 71 -14.16 -0.94 14.65
CA SER A 71 -14.13 0.17 13.69
C SER A 71 -12.68 0.56 13.36
N PHE A 72 -11.83 0.69 14.38
CA PHE A 72 -10.40 0.98 14.17
C PHE A 72 -9.62 -0.20 13.60
N ALA A 73 -9.94 -1.43 13.99
CA ALA A 73 -9.37 -2.63 13.37
C ALA A 73 -9.70 -2.70 11.88
N PHE A 74 -10.95 -2.42 11.50
CA PHE A 74 -11.34 -2.33 10.10
C PHE A 74 -10.62 -1.18 9.37
N GLY A 75 -10.57 0.01 9.97
CA GLY A 75 -9.85 1.15 9.40
C GLY A 75 -8.38 0.84 9.16
N SER A 76 -7.74 0.14 10.10
CA SER A 76 -6.35 -0.30 9.98
C SER A 76 -6.15 -1.29 8.83
N LEU A 77 -6.97 -2.34 8.74
CA LEU A 77 -6.91 -3.33 7.68
C LEU A 77 -7.05 -2.73 6.28
N ILE A 78 -7.92 -1.73 6.11
CA ILE A 78 -8.15 -1.06 4.83
C ILE A 78 -7.05 -0.04 4.47
N SER A 79 -6.23 0.37 5.44
CA SER A 79 -5.18 1.38 5.23
C SER A 79 -3.90 0.83 4.62
N ALA A 80 -3.77 -0.49 4.50
CA ALA A 80 -2.73 -1.14 3.72
C ALA A 80 -3.05 -1.01 2.21
N VAL A 81 -2.08 -0.56 1.41
CA VAL A 81 -2.26 -0.24 0.00
C VAL A 81 -1.35 -1.11 -0.87
N ASP A 82 -1.91 -1.73 -1.91
CA ASP A 82 -1.16 -2.50 -2.91
C ASP A 82 -0.71 -1.59 -4.07
N PRO A 83 0.61 -1.47 -4.35
CA PRO A 83 1.11 -0.55 -5.36
C PRO A 83 1.16 -1.17 -6.77
N VAL A 84 0.76 -2.42 -6.98
CA VAL A 84 0.96 -3.14 -8.25
C VAL A 84 0.41 -2.36 -9.45
N ALA A 85 -0.83 -1.84 -9.35
CA ALA A 85 -1.44 -1.08 -10.44
C ALA A 85 -0.73 0.27 -10.67
N THR A 86 -0.40 0.98 -9.58
CA THR A 86 0.27 2.28 -9.62
C THR A 86 1.67 2.17 -10.23
N ILE A 87 2.43 1.15 -9.83
CA ILE A 87 3.77 0.87 -10.35
C ILE A 87 3.70 0.49 -11.84
N ALA A 88 2.70 -0.29 -12.26
CA ALA A 88 2.53 -0.64 -13.67
C ALA A 88 2.30 0.61 -14.55
N ILE A 89 1.50 1.56 -14.07
CA ILE A 89 1.26 2.83 -14.77
C ILE A 89 2.51 3.71 -14.76
N PHE A 90 3.22 3.80 -13.63
CA PHE A 90 4.44 4.60 -13.54
C PHE A 90 5.53 4.10 -14.49
N ASN A 91 5.66 2.78 -14.64
CA ASN A 91 6.52 2.17 -15.64
C ASN A 91 6.08 2.52 -17.08
N ALA A 92 4.78 2.49 -17.36
CA ALA A 92 4.26 2.83 -18.69
C ALA A 92 4.45 4.32 -19.05
N LEU A 93 4.54 5.19 -18.05
CA LEU A 93 4.71 6.64 -18.20
C LEU A 93 6.16 7.11 -18.06
N ASP A 94 7.12 6.20 -17.85
CA ASP A 94 8.55 6.52 -17.62
C ASP A 94 8.76 7.56 -16.51
N VAL A 95 8.06 7.36 -15.38
CA VAL A 95 8.13 8.24 -14.20
C VAL A 95 9.48 8.12 -13.49
N ASP A 96 9.88 9.17 -12.77
CA ASP A 96 11.11 9.21 -11.98
C ASP A 96 11.30 7.93 -11.12
N PRO A 97 12.43 7.21 -11.26
CA PRO A 97 12.71 5.98 -10.52
C PRO A 97 12.70 6.15 -8.99
N VAL A 98 13.00 7.35 -8.48
CA VAL A 98 12.93 7.67 -7.06
C VAL A 98 11.47 7.71 -6.61
N LEU A 99 10.56 8.30 -7.38
CA LEU A 99 9.15 8.34 -7.02
C LEU A 99 8.54 6.92 -7.01
N GLN A 100 8.89 6.11 -8.01
CA GLN A 100 8.46 4.72 -8.08
C GLN A 100 8.96 3.91 -6.88
N MET A 101 10.23 4.11 -6.50
CA MET A 101 10.84 3.49 -5.33
C MET A 101 10.18 3.93 -4.01
N LEU A 102 9.86 5.23 -3.87
CA LEU A 102 9.18 5.75 -2.68
C LEU A 102 7.81 5.11 -2.50
N VAL A 103 7.00 5.03 -3.57
CA VAL A 103 5.67 4.39 -3.55
C VAL A 103 5.78 2.90 -3.23
N PHE A 104 6.71 2.19 -3.88
CA PHE A 104 6.93 0.77 -3.61
C PHE A 104 7.36 0.51 -2.15
N GLY A 105 8.29 1.32 -1.63
CA GLY A 105 8.76 1.20 -0.26
C GLY A 105 7.69 1.55 0.78
N GLU A 106 6.89 2.60 0.51
CA GLU A 106 5.79 3.02 1.37
C GLU A 106 4.78 1.87 1.50
N SER A 107 4.43 1.26 0.37
CA SER A 107 3.45 0.19 0.35
C SER A 107 3.93 -1.10 1.00
N ILE A 108 5.23 -1.43 0.92
CA ILE A 108 5.78 -2.57 1.69
C ILE A 108 5.69 -2.33 3.21
N LEU A 109 5.99 -1.11 3.65
CA LEU A 109 6.00 -0.80 5.08
C LEU A 109 4.59 -0.60 5.65
N ASN A 110 3.63 -0.12 4.85
CA ASN A 110 2.26 0.13 5.29
C ASN A 110 1.55 -1.15 5.76
N ASP A 111 1.84 -2.31 5.15
CA ASP A 111 1.31 -3.61 5.55
C ASP A 111 1.72 -3.95 7.00
N ALA A 112 3.00 -3.76 7.33
CA ALA A 112 3.51 -4.02 8.66
C ALA A 112 2.88 -3.06 9.69
N VAL A 113 2.74 -1.78 9.34
CA VAL A 113 2.10 -0.77 10.20
C VAL A 113 0.62 -1.12 10.43
N SER A 114 -0.10 -1.49 9.38
CA SER A 114 -1.51 -1.91 9.46
C SER A 114 -1.70 -3.13 10.36
N ILE A 115 -0.83 -4.14 10.28
CA ILE A 115 -0.90 -5.31 11.17
C ILE A 115 -0.68 -4.91 12.64
N VAL A 116 0.25 -4.00 12.90
CA VAL A 116 0.53 -3.49 14.25
C VAL A 116 -0.64 -2.68 14.80
N LEU A 117 -1.26 -1.84 13.97
CA LEU A 117 -2.42 -1.00 14.35
C LEU A 117 -3.72 -1.81 14.53
N THR A 118 -3.83 -2.98 13.90
CA THR A 118 -5.00 -3.86 14.01
C THR A 118 -4.99 -4.68 15.30
N LYS A 119 -3.82 -4.86 15.94
CA LYS A 119 -3.66 -5.59 17.20
C LYS A 119 -3.97 -4.73 18.42
#